data_AF-A0A3C1VFP6-F1
#
_entry.id   AF-A0A3C1VFP6-F1
#
_cell.length_a   1.000
_cell.length_b   1.000
_cell.length_c   1.000
_cell.angle_alpha   90.00
_cell.angle_beta   90.00
_cell.angle_gamma   90.00
#
_symmetry.space_group_name_H-M   'P 1'
#
loop_
_entity.id
_entity.type
_entity.pdbx_description
1 polymer ?
#
loop_
_entity_poly.entity_id
_entity_poly.type
_entity_poly.pdbx_seq_one_letter_code
_entity_poly.pdbx_strand_id
1 'polypeptide(L)' 'AASRPVINQDTAFGSYLPTGKGLFAFQTMDDILAAVDEIESDYEGNCRAAREIALEHFAAEKVLGSLMSRAGL' A
#
# COMPACT_ATOMS: atom_id res chain seq x y z
N ALA A 1 -8.41 3.39 6.30
CA ALA A 1 -8.01 3.78 4.93
C ALA A 1 -9.26 3.99 4.06
N ALA A 2 -9.19 4.89 3.07
CA ALA A 2 -10.34 5.28 2.23
C ALA A 2 -10.61 4.34 1.03
N SER A 3 -9.95 3.17 0.96
CA SER A 3 -10.07 2.23 -0.16
C SER A 3 -9.78 2.87 -1.53
N ARG A 4 -8.76 3.73 -1.59
CA ARG A 4 -8.32 4.39 -2.82
C ARG A 4 -6.89 3.97 -3.13
N PRO A 5 -6.56 3.66 -4.40
CA PRO A 5 -5.19 3.42 -4.80
C PRO A 5 -4.34 4.68 -4.63
N VAL A 6 -3.05 4.48 -4.36
CA VAL A 6 -2.09 5.57 -4.11
C VAL A 6 -0.81 5.32 -4.90
N ILE A 7 -0.35 6.36 -5.58
CA ILE A 7 0.99 6.45 -6.17
C ILE A 7 1.83 7.30 -5.22
N ASN A 8 2.88 6.75 -4.65
CA ASN A 8 3.71 7.39 -3.63
C ASN A 8 5.19 7.30 -3.99
N GLN A 9 5.96 8.33 -3.62
CA GLN A 9 7.39 8.36 -3.91
C GLN A 9 8.09 7.23 -3.17
N ASP A 10 8.97 6.51 -3.86
CA ASP A 10 9.73 5.43 -3.25
C ASP A 10 10.74 5.96 -2.23
N THR A 11 10.41 5.80 -0.96
CA THR A 11 11.30 6.03 0.19
C THR A 11 11.72 4.72 0.84
N ALA A 12 11.86 3.65 0.06
CA ALA A 12 12.12 2.26 0.47
C ALA A 12 10.96 1.57 1.22
N PHE A 13 9.73 2.09 1.14
CA PHE A 13 8.58 1.45 1.78
C PHE A 13 8.22 0.09 1.13
N GLY A 14 8.57 -0.11 -0.13
CA GLY A 14 8.34 -1.37 -0.86
C GLY A 14 9.11 -2.57 -0.28
N SER A 15 10.09 -2.34 0.59
CA SER A 15 10.74 -3.43 1.35
C SER A 15 9.86 -4.04 2.44
N TYR A 16 8.77 -3.36 2.83
CA TYR A 16 7.89 -3.76 3.94
C TYR A 16 6.43 -3.94 3.52
N LEU A 17 6.02 -3.33 2.41
CA LEU A 17 4.65 -3.34 1.91
C LEU A 17 4.63 -3.86 0.48
N PRO A 18 3.61 -4.65 0.11
CA PRO A 18 3.42 -5.05 -1.27
C PRO A 18 3.12 -3.83 -2.14
N THR A 19 3.68 -3.82 -3.34
CA THR A 19 3.52 -2.75 -4.34
C THR A 19 3.10 -3.33 -5.68
N GLY A 20 2.60 -2.47 -6.57
CA GLY A 20 2.20 -2.82 -7.94
C GLY A 20 0.71 -3.13 -8.10
N LYS A 21 -0.07 -3.14 -7.02
CA LYS A 21 -1.53 -3.14 -7.06
C LYS A 21 -2.09 -2.42 -5.83
N GLY A 22 -2.91 -1.39 -6.03
CA GLY A 22 -3.46 -0.56 -4.96
C GLY A 22 -2.46 0.38 -4.25
N LEU A 23 -1.18 0.02 -4.21
CA LEU A 23 -0.09 0.87 -3.76
C LEU A 23 1.05 0.81 -4.79
N PHE A 24 1.45 1.96 -5.31
CA PHE A 24 2.47 2.07 -6.34
C PHE A 24 3.61 2.95 -5.84
N ALA A 25 4.83 2.45 -6.01
CA ALA A 25 6.05 3.20 -5.75
C ALA A 25 6.54 3.85 -7.05
N PHE A 26 6.99 5.11 -7.00
CA PHE A 26 7.61 5.76 -8.15
C PHE A 26 8.99 6.33 -7.81
N GLN A 27 9.89 6.28 -8.78
CA GLN A 27 11.17 7.00 -8.77
C GLN A 27 11.26 8.01 -9.92
N THR A 28 10.51 7.76 -10.99
CA THR A 28 10.51 8.52 -12.23
C THR A 28 9.10 8.92 -12.64
N MET A 29 8.98 9.79 -13.64
CA MET A 29 7.67 10.13 -14.22
C MET A 29 7.04 8.93 -14.95
N ASP A 30 7.85 8.09 -15.60
CA ASP A 30 7.35 6.93 -16.34
C ASP A 30 6.67 5.92 -15.42
N ASP A 31 7.19 5.75 -14.19
CA ASP A 31 6.55 4.91 -13.17
C ASP A 31 5.15 5.42 -12.80
N ILE A 32 4.98 6.76 -12.72
CA ILE A 32 3.68 7.38 -12.43
C ILE A 32 2.70 7.11 -13.56
N LEU A 33 3.13 7.29 -14.81
CA LEU A 33 2.28 7.04 -15.99
C LEU A 33 1.86 5.57 -16.04
N ALA A 34 2.79 4.63 -15.85
CA ALA A 34 2.48 3.20 -15.82
C ALA A 34 1.51 2.84 -14.68
N ALA A 35 1.67 3.46 -13.50
CA ALA A 35 0.75 3.24 -12.38
C ALA A 35 -0.65 3.81 -12.65
N VAL A 36 -0.77 4.95 -13.33
CA VAL A 36 -2.06 5.51 -13.75
C VAL A 36 -2.75 4.54 -14.72
N ASP A 37 -2.04 4.07 -15.74
CA ASP A 37 -2.59 3.11 -16.72
C ASP A 37 -3.10 1.83 -16.05
N GLU A 38 -2.35 1.28 -15.09
CA GLU A 38 -2.77 0.09 -14.32
C GLU A 38 -3.96 0.36 -13.39
N ILE A 39 -4.04 1.56 -12.81
CA ILE A 39 -5.19 1.96 -11.99
C ILE A 39 -6.44 2.11 -12.85
N GLU A 40 -6.32 2.68 -14.04
CA GLU A 40 -7.44 2.88 -14.96
C GLU A 40 -7.92 1.56 -15.59
N SER A 41 -7.01 0.62 -15.85
CA SER A 41 -7.35 -0.68 -16.44
C SER A 41 -8.20 -1.57 -15.51
N ASP A 42 -8.00 -1.46 -14.19
CA ASP A 42 -8.73 -2.21 -13.16
C ASP A 42 -8.83 -1.39 -11.86
N TYR A 43 -9.66 -0.36 -11.89
CA TYR A 43 -9.83 0.55 -10.75
C TYR A 43 -10.39 -0.16 -9.51
N GLU A 44 -11.38 -1.03 -9.69
CA GLU A 44 -12.00 -1.74 -8.57
C GLU A 44 -11.04 -2.73 -7.90
N GLY A 45 -10.26 -3.47 -8.69
CA GLY A 45 -9.24 -4.37 -8.14
C GLY A 45 -8.14 -3.60 -7.41
N ASN A 46 -7.73 -2.44 -7.94
CA ASN A 46 -6.80 -1.55 -7.24
C ASN A 46 -7.37 -0.98 -5.93
N CYS A 47 -8.66 -0.63 -5.89
CA CYS A 47 -9.32 -0.19 -4.65
C CYS A 47 -9.40 -1.31 -3.60
N ARG A 48 -9.71 -2.55 -4.03
CA ARG A 48 -9.72 -3.72 -3.15
C ARG A 48 -8.32 -4.00 -2.60
N ALA A 49 -7.30 -4.06 -3.45
CA ALA A 49 -5.92 -4.27 -3.04
C ALA A 49 -5.45 -3.20 -2.05
N ALA A 50 -5.73 -1.92 -2.31
CA ALA A 50 -5.39 -0.84 -1.38
C ALA A 50 -6.06 -1.00 0.00
N ARG A 51 -7.30 -1.51 0.04
CA ARG A 51 -7.99 -1.83 1.29
C ARG A 51 -7.34 -3.01 2.01
N GLU A 52 -7.04 -4.09 1.29
CA GLU A 52 -6.41 -5.28 1.82
C GLU A 52 -5.06 -4.95 2.45
N ILE A 53 -4.19 -4.20 1.75
CA ILE A 53 -2.91 -3.72 2.28
C ILE A 53 -3.11 -2.94 3.58
N ALA A 54 -4.10 -2.04 3.62
CA ALA A 54 -4.40 -1.26 4.82
C ALA A 54 -4.83 -2.14 6.01
N LEU A 55 -5.69 -3.13 5.77
CA LEU A 55 -6.13 -4.07 6.81
C LEU A 55 -5.00 -5.02 7.23
N GLU A 56 -4.12 -5.38 6.31
CA GLU A 56 -3.09 -6.37 6.56
C GLU A 56 -1.88 -5.83 7.31
N HIS A 57 -1.49 -4.59 7.02
CA HIS A 57 -0.26 -4.00 7.55
C HIS A 57 -0.51 -2.85 8.53
N PHE A 58 -1.68 -2.22 8.49
CA PHE A 58 -1.98 -1.00 9.27
C PHE A 58 -3.21 -1.11 10.18
N ALA A 59 -3.84 -2.29 10.28
CA ALA A 59 -4.92 -2.50 11.25
C ALA A 59 -4.40 -2.29 12.69
N ALA A 60 -5.18 -1.59 13.50
CA ALA A 60 -4.78 -1.18 14.84
C ALA A 60 -4.44 -2.39 15.71
N GLU A 61 -5.21 -3.47 15.61
CA GLU A 61 -5.02 -4.73 16.33
C GLU A 61 -3.67 -5.36 16.00
N LYS A 62 -3.27 -5.33 14.73
CA LYS A 62 -2.00 -5.90 14.27
C LYS A 62 -0.81 -5.07 14.72
N VAL A 63 -0.89 -3.76 14.51
CA VAL A 63 0.20 -2.83 14.87
C VAL A 63 0.36 -2.78 16.38
N LEU A 64 -0.72 -2.57 17.13
CA LEU A 64 -0.67 -2.49 18.59
C LEU A 64 -0.25 -3.83 19.20
N GLY A 65 -0.77 -4.96 18.71
CA GLY A 65 -0.35 -6.28 19.18
C GLY A 65 1.15 -6.53 18.98
N SER A 66 1.69 -6.15 17.81
CA SER A 66 3.14 -6.24 17.56
C SER A 66 3.95 -5.34 18.50
N LEU A 67 3.49 -4.10 18.74
CA LEU A 67 4.17 -3.16 19.64
C LEU A 67 4.17 -3.67 21.08
N MET A 68 3.03 -4.17 21.58
CA MET A 68 2.92 -4.74 22.93
C MET A 68 3.85 -5.94 23.11
N SER A 69 3.83 -6.88 22.16
CA SER A 69 4.72 -8.05 22.18
C SER A 69 6.20 -7.63 22.22
N ARG A 70 6.60 -6.61 21.45
CA ARG A 70 7.97 -6.07 21.45
C ARG A 70 8.33 -5.33 22.75
N ALA A 71 7.33 -4.80 23.45
CA ALA A 71 7.50 -4.18 24.76
C ALA A 71 7.48 -5.21 25.91
N GLY A 72 7.25 -6.50 25.63
CA GLY A 72 7.18 -7.57 26.62
C GLY A 72 5.84 -7.64 27.37
N LEU A 73 4.78 -7.10 26.78
CA LEU A 73 3.39 -7.17 27.25
C LEU A 73 2.60 -8.26 26.53
#